data_AF-A0A2E6I868-F1
#
_entry.id   AF-A0A2E6I868-F1
#
_cell.length_a   1.000
_cell.length_b   1.000
_cell.length_c   1.000
_cell.angle_alpha   90.00
_cell.angle_beta   90.00
_cell.angle_gamma   90.00
#
_symmetry.space_group_name_H-M   'P 1'
#
loop_
_entity.id
_entity.type
_entity.pdbx_description
1 polymer ?
#
loop_
_entity_poly.entity_id
_entity_poly.type
_entity_poly.pdbx_seq_one_letter_code
_entity_poly.pdbx_strand_id
1 'polypeptide(L)'
;MSDESSPWSRLGNSMLLPSDLKSEIEQLKILIRDLSIETSTALQRIQNDLNRKIQTVEGTVDTLKDAVSDVSMQAVYLEDRISGIRKNVEMTSDKIDEFNVYSFMDPKDAGIEIEEEELVPISEIEEVTIVESGFTAPLPKKDSESEQKDIQPVGLESASQTSESEQEPSSYWWDGMAEEVIACELVGMIDTYIDAHGPIMNNQVIAKVYPKALEITPKIKREVKKVLGDNDDISEHVIDKFRRLYHKGGDGDEEYERYISEKTSS
;
A
#
# COMPACT_ATOMS: atom_id res chain seq x y z
N MET A 1 -20.49 -50.42 12.05
CA MET A 1 -21.06 -50.21 10.70
C MET A 1 -21.35 -51.59 10.15
N SER A 2 -22.62 -51.93 10.07
CA SER A 2 -23.08 -53.19 9.48
C SER A 2 -22.62 -53.23 8.02
N ASP A 3 -21.86 -54.27 7.66
CA ASP A 3 -21.67 -54.70 6.28
C ASP A 3 -23.03 -55.16 5.73
N GLU A 4 -23.90 -54.20 5.45
CA GLU A 4 -25.03 -54.42 4.56
C GLU A 4 -24.41 -54.69 3.19
N SER A 5 -24.24 -55.98 2.90
CA SER A 5 -23.93 -56.54 1.58
C SER A 5 -24.55 -55.64 0.52
N SER A 6 -23.71 -54.84 -0.16
CA SER A 6 -24.13 -53.88 -1.17
C SER A 6 -25.20 -54.53 -2.05
N PRO A 7 -26.34 -53.86 -2.33
CA PRO A 7 -27.43 -54.43 -3.11
C PRO A 7 -26.97 -54.94 -4.49
N TRP A 8 -25.83 -54.42 -4.96
CA TRP A 8 -25.10 -54.86 -6.15
C TRP A 8 -24.47 -56.25 -6.04
N SER A 9 -24.00 -56.68 -4.87
CA SER A 9 -23.39 -57.99 -4.65
C SER A 9 -24.40 -59.14 -4.85
N ARG A 10 -25.70 -58.86 -4.73
CA ARG A 10 -26.79 -59.84 -4.95
C ARG A 10 -27.27 -59.90 -6.39
N LEU A 11 -26.96 -58.87 -7.20
CA LEU A 11 -27.34 -58.80 -8.61
C LEU A 11 -26.50 -59.80 -9.42
N GLY A 12 -27.12 -60.70 -10.17
CA GLY A 12 -26.44 -61.69 -11.03
C GLY A 12 -26.32 -63.12 -10.46
N ASN A 13 -26.20 -63.28 -9.14
CA ASN A 13 -26.11 -64.61 -8.50
C ASN A 13 -27.47 -65.24 -8.19
N SER A 14 -28.51 -64.45 -7.94
CA SER A 14 -29.86 -64.93 -7.59
C SER A 14 -30.81 -65.03 -8.79
N MET A 15 -30.41 -64.53 -9.96
CA MET A 15 -31.25 -64.54 -11.17
C MET A 15 -30.77 -65.64 -12.13
N LEU A 16 -31.72 -66.37 -12.71
CA LEU A 16 -31.50 -67.35 -13.79
C LEU A 16 -31.19 -66.64 -15.12
N LEU A 17 -30.16 -65.79 -15.12
CA LEU A 17 -29.73 -65.04 -16.30
C LEU A 17 -28.85 -65.91 -17.22
N PRO A 18 -28.93 -65.70 -18.54
CA PRO A 18 -27.94 -66.20 -19.51
C PRO A 18 -26.51 -65.83 -19.11
N SER A 19 -25.54 -66.68 -19.45
CA SER A 19 -24.11 -66.50 -19.10
C SER A 19 -23.55 -65.14 -19.53
N ASP A 20 -23.97 -64.67 -20.69
CA ASP A 20 -23.42 -63.47 -21.31
C ASP A 20 -23.85 -62.23 -20.51
N LEU A 21 -25.14 -62.16 -20.14
CA LEU A 21 -25.67 -61.11 -19.27
C LEU A 21 -25.06 -61.15 -17.87
N LYS A 22 -24.77 -62.35 -17.33
CA LYS A 22 -24.03 -62.46 -16.05
C LYS A 22 -22.62 -61.88 -16.15
N SER A 23 -21.92 -62.16 -17.25
CA SER A 23 -20.58 -61.63 -17.48
C SER A 23 -20.58 -60.11 -17.62
N GLU A 24 -21.56 -59.55 -18.32
CA GLU A 24 -21.72 -58.11 -18.49
C GLU A 24 -22.05 -57.40 -17.16
N ILE A 25 -22.91 -58.01 -16.34
CA ILE A 25 -23.21 -57.50 -14.98
C ILE A 25 -21.95 -57.47 -14.12
N GLU A 26 -21.11 -58.51 -14.15
CA GLU A 26 -19.85 -58.51 -13.39
C GLU A 26 -18.86 -57.46 -13.92
N GLN A 27 -18.78 -57.25 -15.23
CA GLN A 27 -17.98 -56.16 -15.81
C GLN A 27 -18.46 -54.78 -15.36
N LEU A 28 -19.78 -54.55 -15.40
CA LEU A 28 -20.37 -53.29 -14.93
C LEU A 28 -20.10 -53.03 -13.45
N LYS A 29 -20.12 -54.07 -12.60
CA LYS A 29 -19.75 -53.93 -11.18
C LYS A 29 -18.31 -53.48 -11.00
N ILE A 30 -17.38 -54.03 -11.78
CA ILE A 30 -15.97 -53.63 -11.75
C ILE A 30 -15.84 -52.17 -12.18
N LEU A 31 -16.46 -51.78 -13.30
CA LEU A 31 -16.42 -50.39 -13.78
C LEU A 31 -17.01 -49.40 -12.76
N ILE A 32 -18.13 -49.74 -12.12
CA ILE A 32 -18.73 -48.90 -11.06
C ILE A 32 -17.78 -48.79 -9.87
N ARG A 33 -17.14 -49.88 -9.47
CA ARG A 33 -16.16 -49.88 -8.38
C ARG A 33 -14.95 -48.99 -8.72
N ASP A 34 -14.43 -49.11 -9.93
CA ASP A 34 -13.26 -48.34 -10.37
C ASP A 34 -13.59 -46.85 -10.46
N LEU A 35 -14.74 -46.49 -11.04
CA LEU A 35 -15.24 -45.11 -11.06
C LEU A 35 -15.47 -44.55 -9.65
N SER A 36 -15.96 -45.38 -8.72
CA SER A 36 -16.14 -44.98 -7.31
C SER A 36 -14.80 -44.69 -6.63
N ILE A 37 -13.78 -45.52 -6.88
CA ILE A 37 -12.42 -45.30 -6.38
C ILE A 37 -11.82 -44.04 -7.02
N GLU A 38 -11.97 -43.86 -8.33
CA GLU A 38 -11.46 -42.69 -9.05
C GLU A 38 -12.08 -41.39 -8.53
N THR A 39 -13.41 -41.35 -8.40
CA THR A 39 -14.12 -40.18 -7.86
C THR A 39 -13.73 -39.89 -6.41
N SER A 40 -13.63 -40.91 -5.57
CA SER A 40 -13.16 -40.76 -4.17
C SER A 40 -11.73 -40.21 -4.10
N THR A 41 -10.82 -40.72 -4.92
CA THR A 41 -9.43 -40.23 -4.97
C THR A 41 -9.33 -38.81 -5.54
N ALA A 42 -10.13 -38.47 -6.55
CA ALA A 42 -10.21 -37.12 -7.09
C ALA A 42 -10.72 -36.12 -6.04
N LEU A 43 -11.78 -36.48 -5.30
CA LEU A 43 -12.29 -35.67 -4.20
C LEU A 43 -11.25 -35.45 -3.11
N GLN A 44 -10.53 -36.50 -2.70
CA GLN A 44 -9.44 -36.38 -1.72
C GLN A 44 -8.31 -35.48 -2.23
N ARG A 45 -7.94 -35.55 -3.50
CA ARG A 45 -6.93 -34.66 -4.10
C ARG A 45 -7.36 -33.21 -4.06
N ILE A 46 -8.61 -32.93 -4.46
CA ILE A 46 -9.18 -31.57 -4.42
C ILE A 46 -9.21 -31.04 -2.99
N GLN A 47 -9.67 -31.84 -2.03
CA GLN A 47 -9.71 -31.46 -0.62
C GLN A 47 -8.33 -31.13 -0.08
N ASN A 48 -7.31 -31.93 -0.42
CA ASN A 48 -5.93 -31.67 -0.01
C ASN A 48 -5.35 -30.40 -0.66
N ASP A 49 -5.63 -30.14 -1.94
CA ASP A 49 -5.19 -28.93 -2.63
C ASP A 49 -5.83 -27.67 -2.03
N LEU A 50 -7.14 -27.74 -1.75
CA LEU A 50 -7.90 -26.66 -1.13
C LEU A 50 -7.36 -26.36 0.28
N ASN A 51 -7.09 -27.38 1.10
CA ASN A 51 -6.49 -27.19 2.41
C ASN A 51 -5.09 -26.55 2.34
N ARG A 52 -4.26 -26.93 1.36
CA ARG A 52 -2.95 -26.30 1.16
C ARG A 52 -3.06 -24.84 0.75
N LYS A 53 -3.99 -24.52 -0.14
CA LYS A 53 -4.27 -23.13 -0.54
C LYS A 53 -4.77 -22.29 0.64
N ILE A 54 -5.67 -22.83 1.46
CA ILE A 54 -6.13 -22.17 2.70
C ILE A 54 -4.94 -21.87 3.61
N GLN A 55 -4.09 -22.86 3.90
CA GLN A 55 -2.90 -22.66 4.74
C GLN A 55 -1.94 -21.61 4.19
N THR A 56 -1.79 -21.56 2.86
CA THR A 56 -0.96 -20.55 2.20
C THR A 56 -1.54 -19.15 2.39
N VAL A 57 -2.85 -18.99 2.17
CA VAL A 57 -3.56 -17.72 2.37
C VAL A 57 -3.48 -17.28 3.82
N GLU A 58 -3.74 -18.17 4.79
CA GLU A 58 -3.62 -17.88 6.22
C GLU A 58 -2.21 -17.38 6.56
N GLY A 59 -1.16 -18.04 6.06
CA GLY A 59 0.21 -17.59 6.24
C GLY A 59 0.48 -16.21 5.64
N THR A 60 -0.04 -15.92 4.44
CA THR A 60 0.11 -14.58 3.84
C THR A 60 -0.62 -13.51 4.64
N VAL A 61 -1.80 -13.82 5.19
CA VAL A 61 -2.58 -12.91 6.04
C VAL A 61 -1.82 -12.59 7.33
N ASP A 62 -1.22 -13.58 7.96
CA ASP A 62 -0.40 -13.38 9.16
C ASP A 62 0.81 -12.47 8.86
N THR A 63 1.52 -12.71 7.75
CA THR A 63 2.65 -11.84 7.36
C THR A 63 2.23 -10.40 7.05
N LEU A 64 1.06 -10.22 6.42
CA LEU A 64 0.51 -8.89 6.16
C LEU A 64 0.11 -8.18 7.46
N LYS A 65 -0.49 -8.92 8.39
CA LYS A 65 -0.86 -8.38 9.71
C LYS A 65 0.36 -7.89 10.49
N ASP A 66 1.45 -8.66 10.48
CA ASP A 66 2.70 -8.26 11.10
C ASP A 66 3.28 -7.01 10.44
N ALA A 67 3.32 -6.96 9.10
CA ALA A 67 3.79 -5.79 8.37
C ALA A 67 2.95 -4.52 8.64
N VAL A 68 1.63 -4.65 8.72
CA VAL A 68 0.72 -3.55 9.07
C VAL A 68 0.98 -3.07 10.51
N SER A 69 1.22 -3.99 11.44
CA SER A 69 1.58 -3.65 12.82
C SER A 69 2.89 -2.85 12.88
N ASP A 70 3.91 -3.26 12.12
CA ASP A 70 5.19 -2.56 12.05
C ASP A 70 5.05 -1.15 11.47
N VAL A 71 4.31 -1.01 10.36
CA VAL A 71 4.04 0.29 9.73
C VAL A 71 3.26 1.19 10.69
N SER A 72 2.27 0.66 11.40
CA SER A 72 1.50 1.41 12.40
C SER A 72 2.41 1.93 13.52
N MET A 73 3.31 1.09 14.03
CA MET A 73 4.28 1.51 15.04
C MET A 73 5.23 2.59 14.53
N GLN A 74 5.69 2.48 13.28
CA GLN A 74 6.51 3.52 12.64
C GLN A 74 5.75 4.83 12.47
N ALA A 75 4.48 4.79 12.08
CA ALA A 75 3.64 5.97 11.95
C ALA A 75 3.50 6.70 13.29
N VAL A 76 3.20 5.98 14.37
CA VAL A 76 3.13 6.56 15.73
C VAL A 76 4.46 7.19 16.13
N TYR A 77 5.59 6.52 15.88
CA TYR A 77 6.91 7.07 16.17
C TYR A 77 7.19 8.36 15.38
N LEU A 78 6.79 8.42 14.11
CA LEU A 78 6.96 9.62 13.28
C LEU A 78 6.05 10.75 13.75
N GLU A 79 4.80 10.47 14.15
CA GLU A 79 3.89 11.46 14.73
C GLU A 79 4.47 12.07 16.01
N ASP A 80 5.00 11.24 16.92
CA ASP A 80 5.66 11.71 18.14
C ASP A 80 6.86 12.60 17.82
N ARG A 81 7.67 12.21 16.83
CA ARG A 81 8.85 12.97 16.40
C ARG A 81 8.46 14.30 15.75
N ILE A 82 7.42 14.33 14.92
CA ILE A 82 6.87 15.57 14.33
C ILE A 82 6.31 16.48 15.43
N SER A 83 5.59 15.91 16.41
CA SER A 83 5.07 16.64 17.57
C SER A 83 6.20 17.29 18.38
N GLY A 84 7.29 16.56 18.61
CA GLY A 84 8.50 17.08 19.26
C GLY A 84 9.16 18.21 18.47
N ILE A 85 9.31 18.05 17.15
CA ILE A 85 9.86 19.10 16.28
C ILE A 85 8.96 20.34 16.31
N ARG A 86 7.64 20.17 16.21
CA ARG A 86 6.68 21.30 16.24
C ARG A 86 6.83 22.11 17.53
N LYS A 87 6.90 21.45 18.68
CA LYS A 87 7.12 22.13 19.98
C LYS A 87 8.46 22.87 20.04
N ASN A 88 9.52 22.27 19.48
CA ASN A 88 10.83 22.92 19.43
C ASN A 88 10.80 24.16 18.52
N VAL A 89 10.16 24.06 17.35
CA VAL A 89 9.99 25.19 16.42
C VAL A 89 9.23 26.33 17.08
N GLU A 90 8.11 26.03 17.75
CA GLU A 90 7.32 27.00 18.52
C GLU A 90 8.17 27.70 19.58
N MET A 91 8.89 26.93 20.41
CA MET A 91 9.81 27.49 21.40
C MET A 91 10.97 28.32 20.80
N THR A 92 11.46 27.96 19.61
CA THR A 92 12.51 28.77 18.94
C THR A 92 11.94 30.01 18.27
N SER A 93 10.73 29.94 17.73
CA SER A 93 10.03 31.09 17.13
C SER A 93 9.83 32.17 18.18
N ASP A 94 9.29 31.79 19.35
CA ASP A 94 9.05 32.71 20.46
C ASP A 94 10.35 33.37 20.94
N LYS A 95 11.47 32.62 20.99
CA LYS A 95 12.78 33.15 21.39
C LYS A 95 13.44 34.03 20.34
N ILE A 96 13.21 33.74 19.06
CA ILE A 96 13.76 34.52 17.96
C ILE A 96 13.04 35.86 17.86
N ASP A 97 11.73 35.91 18.07
CA ASP A 97 10.96 37.16 18.04
C ASP A 97 11.40 38.15 19.13
N GLU A 98 11.76 37.70 20.34
CA GLU A 98 12.26 38.61 21.39
C GLU A 98 13.73 39.04 21.19
N PHE A 99 14.58 38.18 20.61
CA PHE A 99 16.02 38.46 20.50
C PHE A 99 16.41 39.19 19.20
N ASN A 100 15.72 38.95 18.08
CA ASN A 100 16.07 39.55 16.78
C ASN A 100 15.63 41.01 16.61
N VAL A 101 14.60 41.48 17.34
CA VAL A 101 14.12 42.86 17.18
C VAL A 101 15.23 43.88 17.47
N TYR A 102 16.16 43.58 18.38
CA TYR A 102 17.29 44.45 18.71
C TYR A 102 18.55 44.22 17.87
N SER A 103 18.60 43.14 17.07
CA SER A 103 19.76 42.81 16.23
C SER A 103 19.73 43.51 14.87
N PHE A 104 18.54 43.89 14.42
CA PHE A 104 18.31 44.57 13.13
C PHE A 104 17.95 46.06 13.29
N MET A 105 17.83 46.58 14.51
CA MET A 105 17.73 48.02 14.74
C MET A 105 19.12 48.65 14.69
N ASP A 106 19.28 49.71 13.90
CA ASP A 106 20.48 50.54 13.97
C ASP A 106 20.59 51.11 15.39
N PRO A 107 21.81 51.19 15.99
CA PRO A 107 22.01 51.69 17.36
C PRO A 107 21.38 53.07 17.61
N LYS A 108 21.30 53.89 16.55
CA LYS A 108 20.67 55.21 16.56
C LYS A 108 19.15 55.15 16.78
N ASP A 109 18.48 54.16 16.21
CA ASP A 109 17.04 53.94 16.36
C ASP A 109 16.70 53.27 17.70
N ALA A 110 17.67 52.55 18.30
CA ALA A 110 17.57 51.98 19.64
C ALA A 110 17.84 53.01 20.76
N GLY A 111 18.11 54.28 20.41
CA GLY A 111 18.41 55.34 21.37
C GLY A 111 19.79 55.21 22.02
N ILE A 112 20.68 54.40 21.43
CA ILE A 112 22.07 54.29 21.84
C ILE A 112 22.82 55.41 21.09
N GLU A 113 22.98 56.54 21.77
CA GLU A 113 23.93 57.56 21.34
C GLU A 113 25.32 56.97 21.47
N ILE A 114 25.87 56.51 20.34
CA ILE A 114 27.30 56.24 20.22
C ILE A 114 27.94 57.63 20.30
N GLU A 115 28.35 58.03 21.49
CA GLU A 115 29.33 59.10 21.62
C GLU A 115 30.52 58.67 20.75
N GLU A 116 30.73 59.38 19.64
CA GLU A 116 31.92 59.26 18.83
C GLU A 116 33.08 59.71 19.72
N GLU A 117 33.56 58.83 20.60
CA GLU A 117 34.86 59.00 21.21
C GLU A 117 35.83 59.09 20.03
N GLU A 118 36.40 60.29 19.86
CA GLU A 118 37.50 60.57 18.97
C GLU A 118 38.45 59.37 18.98
N LEU A 119 38.49 58.64 17.87
CA LEU A 119 39.42 57.55 17.68
C LEU A 119 40.82 58.16 17.71
N VAL A 120 41.40 58.22 18.91
CA VAL A 120 42.81 58.55 19.09
C VAL A 120 43.56 57.45 18.33
N PRO A 121 44.37 57.79 17.31
CA PRO A 121 45.14 56.80 16.61
C PRO A 121 46.01 56.04 17.63
N ILE A 122 45.95 54.71 17.59
CA ILE A 122 46.60 53.76 18.52
C ILE A 122 48.15 53.88 18.54
N SER A 123 48.72 54.84 17.80
CA SER A 123 50.15 55.13 17.73
C SER A 123 50.76 55.73 19.00
N GLU A 124 49.98 56.08 20.03
CA GLU A 124 50.50 56.67 21.29
C GLU A 124 50.17 55.86 22.56
N ILE A 125 49.81 54.58 22.44
CA ILE A 125 49.85 53.67 23.59
C ILE A 125 51.24 53.04 23.66
N GLU A 126 52.14 53.70 24.40
CA GLU A 126 53.38 53.07 24.87
C GLU A 126 53.03 51.81 25.67
N GLU A 127 53.71 50.71 25.33
CA GLU A 127 53.69 49.40 25.99
C GLU A 127 52.64 48.37 25.55
N VAL A 128 52.59 48.07 24.24
CA VAL A 128 52.15 46.75 23.77
C VAL A 128 53.28 45.75 23.98
N THR A 129 53.25 45.02 25.09
CA THR A 129 54.11 43.83 25.27
C THR A 129 53.54 42.68 24.45
N ILE A 130 54.18 42.39 23.31
CA ILE A 130 53.90 41.18 22.53
C ILE A 130 54.36 39.98 23.37
N VAL A 131 53.40 39.26 23.95
CA VAL A 131 53.68 37.98 24.61
C VAL A 131 53.92 36.94 23.51
N GLU A 132 55.19 36.63 23.22
CA GLU A 132 55.59 35.61 22.23
C GLU A 132 55.26 34.16 22.63
N SER A 133 54.59 33.95 23.77
CA SER A 133 54.12 32.61 24.18
C SER A 133 52.62 32.48 23.94
N GLY A 134 52.26 31.69 22.94
CA GLY A 134 50.88 31.39 22.56
C GLY A 134 50.02 30.96 23.74
N PHE A 135 48.87 31.62 23.88
CA PHE A 135 47.82 31.25 24.82
C PHE A 135 47.20 29.92 24.38
N THR A 136 47.85 28.83 24.76
CA THR A 136 47.37 27.48 24.52
C THR A 136 46.52 27.10 25.73
N ALA A 137 45.22 26.87 25.52
CA ALA A 137 44.33 26.42 26.58
C ALA A 137 44.90 25.14 27.23
N PRO A 138 44.88 25.01 28.57
CA PRO A 138 45.37 23.81 29.24
C PRO A 138 44.57 22.59 28.80
N LEU A 139 45.27 21.52 28.40
CA LEU A 139 44.64 20.26 28.01
C LEU A 139 43.75 19.74 29.15
N PRO A 140 42.53 19.26 28.86
CA PRO A 140 41.68 18.63 29.87
C PRO A 140 42.42 17.42 30.47
N LYS A 141 42.45 17.37 31.80
CA LYS A 141 43.07 16.27 32.55
C LYS A 141 42.37 14.97 32.17
N LYS A 142 43.14 14.01 31.66
CA LYS A 142 42.70 12.62 31.52
C LYS A 142 42.66 12.01 32.92
N ASP A 143 41.51 12.11 33.57
CA ASP A 143 41.18 11.15 34.62
C ASP A 143 40.82 9.84 33.91
N SER A 144 41.65 8.86 34.20
CA SER A 144 41.52 7.46 33.84
C SER A 144 40.20 6.87 34.35
N GLU A 145 39.70 5.90 33.59
CA GLU A 145 38.61 4.95 33.89
C GLU A 145 37.20 5.36 33.45
N SER A 146 36.83 4.97 32.21
CA SER A 146 35.71 4.04 31.98
C SER A 146 35.57 3.66 30.50
N GLU A 147 35.71 2.36 30.27
CA GLU A 147 35.06 1.51 29.25
C GLU A 147 35.08 1.90 27.77
N GLN A 148 35.85 1.11 27.02
CA GLN A 148 35.72 0.92 25.58
C GLN A 148 34.31 0.47 25.21
N LYS A 149 33.62 1.28 24.39
CA LYS A 149 32.72 0.75 23.37
C LYS A 149 33.23 1.21 22.01
N ASP A 150 33.60 0.23 21.20
CA ASP A 150 33.96 0.38 19.80
C ASP A 150 32.83 1.06 19.03
N ILE A 151 33.08 2.27 18.54
CA ILE A 151 32.32 2.86 17.44
C ILE A 151 33.32 3.00 16.30
N GLN A 152 33.15 2.16 15.27
CA GLN A 152 33.89 2.31 14.02
C GLN A 152 33.46 3.59 13.29
N PRO A 153 34.39 4.31 12.65
CA PRO A 153 34.11 5.58 11.99
C PRO A 153 33.43 5.39 10.63
N VAL A 154 32.36 6.16 10.39
CA VAL A 154 31.76 6.34 9.07
C VAL A 154 32.75 7.11 8.20
N GLY A 155 33.36 6.42 7.25
CA GLY A 155 34.24 7.00 6.24
C GLY A 155 33.50 7.98 5.35
N LEU A 156 34.04 9.18 5.27
CA LEU A 156 33.66 10.25 4.35
C LEU A 156 34.80 10.37 3.33
N GLU A 157 34.55 9.99 2.08
CA GLU A 157 35.30 10.29 0.85
C GLU A 157 34.55 9.49 -0.25
N SER A 158 34.12 10.00 -1.40
CA SER A 158 34.55 11.13 -2.22
C SER A 158 33.35 11.63 -3.03
N ALA A 159 33.35 12.93 -3.30
CA ALA A 159 32.44 13.59 -4.23
C ALA A 159 32.79 13.27 -5.69
N SER A 160 31.76 13.41 -6.53
CA SER A 160 31.76 13.56 -8.00
C SER A 160 31.51 12.29 -8.81
N GLN A 161 30.23 12.07 -9.16
CA GLN A 161 29.84 12.20 -10.57
C GLN A 161 28.31 12.35 -10.68
N THR A 162 27.94 13.46 -11.30
CA THR A 162 26.63 13.81 -11.79
C THR A 162 26.19 12.79 -12.84
N SER A 163 25.16 12.03 -12.52
CA SER A 163 24.24 11.47 -13.51
C SER A 163 22.85 11.64 -12.91
N GLU A 164 22.05 12.50 -13.53
CA GLU A 164 20.60 12.58 -13.35
C GLU A 164 20.03 11.17 -13.59
N SER A 165 19.89 10.38 -12.53
CA SER A 165 18.90 9.33 -12.53
C SER A 165 17.62 9.97 -12.05
N GLU A 166 16.76 10.31 -13.00
CA GLU A 166 15.33 10.41 -12.78
C GLU A 166 14.94 9.21 -11.92
N GLN A 167 14.65 9.49 -10.65
CA GLN A 167 14.04 8.52 -9.77
C GLN A 167 12.64 8.31 -10.34
N GLU A 168 12.49 7.32 -11.22
CA GLU A 168 11.19 6.87 -11.68
C GLU A 168 10.37 6.56 -10.42
N PRO A 169 9.22 7.24 -10.23
CA PRO A 169 8.42 7.02 -9.05
C PRO A 169 7.89 5.61 -9.12
N SER A 170 8.32 4.78 -8.16
CA SER A 170 7.59 3.63 -7.66
C SER A 170 6.97 2.76 -8.75
N SER A 171 7.66 1.65 -9.09
CA SER A 171 7.06 0.42 -9.64
C SER A 171 5.55 0.42 -9.42
N TYR A 172 4.79 0.81 -10.45
CA TYR A 172 3.34 0.92 -10.31
C TYR A 172 2.81 -0.45 -9.88
N TRP A 173 1.82 -0.48 -8.98
CA TRP A 173 1.35 -1.74 -8.40
C TRP A 173 0.81 -2.72 -9.45
N TRP A 174 0.47 -2.24 -10.65
CA TRP A 174 0.02 -3.04 -11.78
C TRP A 174 1.15 -3.58 -12.67
N ASP A 175 2.41 -3.20 -12.44
CA ASP A 175 3.53 -3.69 -13.24
C ASP A 175 3.82 -5.16 -12.92
N GLY A 176 3.84 -6.00 -13.96
CA GLY A 176 3.97 -7.46 -13.84
C GLY A 176 2.72 -8.21 -13.35
N MET A 177 1.59 -7.53 -13.10
CA MET A 177 0.33 -8.21 -12.77
C MET A 177 -0.35 -8.78 -14.01
N ALA A 178 -1.06 -9.89 -13.81
CA ALA A 178 -1.90 -10.47 -14.85
C ALA A 178 -3.10 -9.55 -15.14
N GLU A 179 -3.55 -9.52 -16.40
CA GLU A 179 -4.62 -8.62 -16.86
C GLU A 179 -5.94 -8.87 -16.10
N GLU A 180 -6.20 -10.11 -15.67
CA GLU A 180 -7.37 -10.49 -14.87
C GLU A 180 -7.32 -9.88 -13.47
N VAL A 181 -6.15 -9.82 -12.85
CA VAL A 181 -5.95 -9.24 -11.51
C VAL A 181 -6.15 -7.72 -11.57
N ILE A 182 -5.57 -7.09 -12.59
CA ILE A 182 -5.77 -5.66 -12.85
C ILE A 182 -7.27 -5.37 -13.05
N ALA A 183 -7.98 -6.22 -13.79
CA ALA A 183 -9.41 -6.05 -14.03
C ALA A 183 -10.25 -6.11 -12.73
N CYS A 184 -9.97 -7.05 -11.84
CA CYS A 184 -10.63 -7.14 -10.53
C CYS A 184 -10.42 -5.87 -9.70
N GLU A 185 -9.18 -5.38 -9.64
CA GLU A 185 -8.86 -4.17 -8.88
C GLU A 185 -9.56 -2.94 -9.45
N LEU A 186 -9.62 -2.81 -10.78
CA LEU A 186 -10.35 -1.74 -11.44
C LEU A 186 -11.86 -1.79 -11.15
N VAL A 187 -12.44 -2.98 -11.03
CA VAL A 187 -13.84 -3.12 -10.61
C VAL A 187 -14.02 -2.70 -9.15
N GLY A 188 -13.09 -3.05 -8.26
CA GLY A 188 -13.09 -2.56 -6.87
C GLY A 188 -13.00 -1.03 -6.77
N MET A 189 -12.22 -0.39 -7.66
CA MET A 189 -12.18 1.08 -7.76
C MET A 189 -13.52 1.67 -8.24
N ILE A 190 -14.19 1.03 -9.19
CA ILE A 190 -15.54 1.44 -9.63
C ILE A 190 -16.52 1.32 -8.47
N ASP A 191 -16.45 0.21 -7.74
CA ASP A 191 -17.30 -0.07 -6.58
C ASP A 191 -17.18 1.04 -5.52
N THR A 192 -15.94 1.32 -5.11
CA THR A 192 -15.60 2.36 -4.13
C THR A 192 -16.00 3.74 -4.63
N TYR A 193 -15.85 4.02 -5.94
CA TYR A 193 -16.25 5.28 -6.52
C TYR A 193 -17.77 5.46 -6.48
N ILE A 194 -18.54 4.41 -6.79
CA ILE A 194 -20.00 4.46 -6.75
C ILE A 194 -20.48 4.70 -5.32
N ASP A 195 -19.85 4.08 -4.33
CA ASP A 195 -20.19 4.32 -2.91
C ASP A 195 -19.92 5.77 -2.47
N ALA A 196 -18.83 6.38 -2.98
CA ALA A 196 -18.43 7.74 -2.59
C ALA A 196 -19.15 8.86 -3.36
N HIS A 197 -19.43 8.64 -4.65
CA HIS A 197 -19.87 9.68 -5.58
C HIS A 197 -21.20 9.36 -6.29
N GLY A 198 -21.75 8.17 -6.07
CA GLY A 198 -22.97 7.72 -6.73
C GLY A 198 -22.72 7.13 -8.12
N PRO A 199 -23.80 6.91 -8.90
CA PRO A 199 -23.75 6.17 -10.15
C PRO A 199 -22.86 6.86 -11.20
N ILE A 200 -22.19 6.05 -12.02
CA ILE A 200 -21.19 6.52 -12.99
C ILE A 200 -21.49 6.07 -14.41
N MET A 201 -21.32 6.98 -15.37
CA MET A 201 -21.45 6.68 -16.79
C MET A 201 -20.23 5.92 -17.32
N ASN A 202 -20.45 4.94 -18.20
CA ASN A 202 -19.40 4.12 -18.81
C ASN A 202 -18.27 4.95 -19.46
N ASN A 203 -18.60 6.06 -20.13
CA ASN A 203 -17.58 6.92 -20.74
C ASN A 203 -16.75 7.74 -19.74
N GLN A 204 -17.20 7.85 -18.48
CA GLN A 204 -16.51 8.57 -17.41
C GLN A 204 -15.62 7.67 -16.57
N VAL A 205 -15.88 6.36 -16.57
CA VAL A 205 -15.10 5.39 -15.78
C VAL A 205 -13.59 5.55 -16.04
N ILE A 206 -13.19 5.60 -17.31
CA ILE A 206 -11.78 5.75 -17.68
C ILE A 206 -11.18 7.06 -17.21
N ALA A 207 -11.96 8.15 -17.25
CA ALA A 207 -11.46 9.48 -16.94
C ALA A 207 -11.43 9.79 -15.43
N LYS A 208 -12.34 9.19 -14.66
CA LYS A 208 -12.58 9.53 -13.25
C LYS A 208 -12.15 8.46 -12.25
N VAL A 209 -12.23 7.19 -12.63
CA VAL A 209 -11.97 6.07 -11.72
C VAL A 209 -10.57 5.52 -11.95
N TYR A 210 -10.16 5.35 -13.21
CA TYR A 210 -8.93 4.66 -13.51
C TYR A 210 -7.68 5.53 -13.32
N PRO A 211 -6.55 4.94 -12.87
CA PRO A 211 -5.29 5.64 -12.77
C PRO A 211 -4.85 6.19 -14.13
N LYS A 212 -4.47 7.46 -14.22
CA LYS A 212 -4.05 8.10 -15.48
C LYS A 212 -2.80 7.47 -16.10
N ALA A 213 -1.97 6.84 -15.26
CA ALA A 213 -0.75 6.17 -15.68
C ALA A 213 -0.98 4.73 -16.18
N LEU A 214 -2.20 4.18 -16.03
CA LEU A 214 -2.52 2.84 -16.49
C LEU A 214 -2.93 2.87 -17.96
N GLU A 215 -2.16 2.19 -18.80
CA GLU A 215 -2.54 1.95 -20.20
C GLU A 215 -3.58 0.84 -20.28
N ILE A 216 -4.82 1.20 -20.62
CA ILE A 216 -5.93 0.25 -20.69
C ILE A 216 -5.90 -0.47 -22.03
N THR A 217 -5.38 -1.69 -22.02
CA THR A 217 -5.42 -2.55 -23.19
C THR A 217 -6.85 -3.03 -23.47
N PRO A 218 -7.19 -3.37 -24.74
CA PRO A 218 -8.49 -3.94 -25.09
C PRO A 218 -8.80 -5.28 -24.41
N LYS A 219 -7.79 -5.96 -23.85
CA LYS A 219 -7.97 -7.19 -23.09
C LYS A 219 -8.40 -6.89 -21.66
N ILE A 220 -7.70 -6.00 -20.96
CA ILE A 220 -8.10 -5.53 -19.61
C ILE A 220 -9.54 -5.01 -19.64
N LYS A 221 -9.90 -4.22 -20.65
CA LYS A 221 -11.29 -3.73 -20.80
C LYS A 221 -12.33 -4.85 -20.95
N ARG A 222 -11.99 -5.95 -21.63
CA ARG A 222 -12.87 -7.11 -21.76
C ARG A 222 -13.01 -7.87 -20.46
N GLU A 223 -11.90 -8.08 -19.75
CA GLU A 223 -11.92 -8.72 -18.44
C GLU A 223 -12.68 -7.88 -17.41
N VAL A 224 -12.48 -6.56 -17.37
CA VAL A 224 -13.26 -5.65 -16.52
C VAL A 224 -14.76 -5.81 -16.78
N LYS A 225 -15.17 -5.84 -18.05
CA LYS A 225 -16.60 -6.00 -18.40
C LYS A 225 -17.14 -7.36 -17.98
N LYS A 226 -16.32 -8.40 -18.06
CA LYS A 226 -16.68 -9.76 -17.63
C LYS A 226 -16.85 -9.80 -16.11
N VAL A 227 -15.88 -9.28 -15.36
CA VAL A 227 -15.93 -9.19 -13.89
C VAL A 227 -17.12 -8.34 -13.43
N LEU A 228 -17.41 -7.23 -14.11
CA LEU A 228 -18.63 -6.42 -13.84
C LEU A 228 -19.93 -7.18 -14.10
N GLY A 229 -19.96 -8.08 -15.09
CA GLY A 229 -21.14 -8.89 -15.37
C GLY A 229 -21.35 -10.05 -14.38
N ASP A 230 -20.26 -10.51 -13.76
CA ASP A 230 -20.27 -11.55 -12.74
C ASP A 230 -20.45 -10.98 -11.32
N ASN A 231 -20.40 -9.65 -11.15
CA ASN A 231 -20.54 -8.97 -9.86
C ASN A 231 -22.02 -8.65 -9.58
N ASP A 232 -22.54 -9.17 -8.47
CA ASP A 232 -23.94 -8.98 -8.05
C ASP A 232 -24.20 -7.56 -7.50
N ASP A 233 -23.17 -6.85 -7.06
CA ASP A 233 -23.32 -5.55 -6.38
C ASP A 233 -23.51 -4.39 -7.37
N ILE A 234 -22.85 -4.45 -8.52
CA ILE A 234 -22.85 -3.38 -9.53
C ILE A 234 -23.74 -3.79 -10.71
N SER A 235 -24.86 -3.10 -10.88
CA SER A 235 -25.76 -3.29 -12.00
C SER A 235 -25.45 -2.35 -13.16
N GLU A 236 -25.62 -2.87 -14.39
CA GLU A 236 -25.52 -2.08 -15.62
C GLU A 236 -26.91 -1.72 -16.14
N HIS A 237 -27.23 -0.44 -16.14
CA HIS A 237 -28.45 0.08 -16.74
C HIS A 237 -28.17 0.72 -18.11
N VAL A 238 -28.92 0.29 -19.14
CA VAL A 238 -28.75 0.75 -20.52
C VAL A 238 -29.72 1.87 -20.82
N ILE A 239 -29.22 3.10 -20.83
CA ILE A 239 -30.02 4.30 -21.13
C ILE A 239 -30.31 4.41 -22.63
N ASP A 240 -29.28 4.18 -23.46
CA ASP A 240 -29.37 4.21 -24.93
C ASP A 240 -28.24 3.34 -25.51
N LYS A 241 -28.26 3.11 -26.83
CA LYS A 241 -27.26 2.36 -27.61
C LYS A 241 -25.81 2.73 -27.29
N PHE A 242 -25.56 3.97 -26.88
CA PHE A 242 -24.20 4.48 -26.59
C PHE A 242 -23.95 4.78 -25.10
N ARG A 243 -24.97 4.69 -24.24
CA ARG A 243 -24.91 5.18 -22.86
C ARG A 243 -25.32 4.08 -21.91
N ARG A 244 -24.39 3.73 -21.02
CA ARG A 244 -24.56 2.75 -19.95
C ARG A 244 -24.20 3.43 -18.63
N LEU A 245 -25.02 3.18 -17.63
CA LEU A 245 -24.86 3.66 -16.26
C LEU A 245 -24.53 2.46 -15.38
N TYR A 246 -23.47 2.59 -14.58
CA TYR A 246 -23.14 1.65 -13.52
C TYR A 246 -23.66 2.21 -12.20
N HIS A 247 -24.46 1.42 -11.48
CA HIS A 247 -25.10 1.81 -10.23
C HIS A 247 -25.16 0.62 -9.27
N LYS A 248 -25.37 0.91 -7.97
CA LYS A 248 -25.62 -0.09 -6.93
C LYS A 248 -27.07 -0.05 -6.47
N GLY A 249 -27.73 -1.21 -6.42
CA GLY A 249 -29.12 -1.34 -6.01
C GLY A 249 -30.10 -0.59 -6.93
N GLY A 250 -31.29 -0.26 -6.40
CA GLY A 250 -32.26 0.66 -7.02
C GLY A 250 -32.82 0.27 -8.40
N ASP A 251 -33.83 1.03 -8.85
CA ASP A 251 -34.21 1.05 -10.26
C ASP A 251 -33.22 1.95 -11.03
N GLY A 252 -32.71 1.45 -12.15
CA GLY A 252 -31.70 2.16 -12.94
C GLY A 252 -32.21 3.47 -13.54
N ASP A 253 -33.51 3.57 -13.80
CA ASP A 253 -34.18 4.80 -14.27
C ASP A 253 -34.16 5.89 -13.17
N GLU A 254 -34.49 5.53 -11.92
CA GLU A 254 -34.49 6.47 -10.79
C GLU A 254 -33.09 7.00 -10.48
N GLU A 255 -32.08 6.12 -10.49
CA GLU A 255 -30.69 6.51 -10.26
C GLU A 255 -30.14 7.38 -11.40
N TYR A 256 -30.59 7.18 -12.64
CA TYR A 256 -30.22 8.05 -13.76
C TYR A 256 -30.83 9.45 -13.64
N GLU A 257 -32.09 9.55 -13.24
CA GLU A 257 -32.75 10.85 -13.00
C GLU A 257 -32.07 11.61 -11.86
N ARG A 258 -31.72 10.92 -10.77
CA ARG A 258 -30.94 11.50 -9.68
C ARG A 258 -29.60 12.03 -10.19
N TYR A 259 -28.87 11.22 -10.95
CA TYR A 259 -27.57 11.62 -11.53
C TYR A 259 -27.67 12.86 -12.43
N ILE A 260 -28.70 12.95 -13.27
CA ILE A 260 -28.90 14.13 -14.14
C ILE A 260 -29.25 15.35 -13.30
N SER A 261 -30.20 15.23 -12.37
CA SER A 261 -30.70 16.36 -11.58
C SER A 261 -29.59 17.02 -10.75
N GLU A 262 -28.71 16.21 -10.17
CA GLU A 262 -27.56 16.66 -9.39
C GLU A 262 -26.54 17.41 -10.26
N LYS A 263 -26.32 16.91 -11.48
CA LYS A 263 -25.38 17.53 -12.44
C LYS A 263 -25.91 18.82 -13.06
N THR A 264 -27.24 18.98 -13.19
CA THR A 264 -27.85 20.22 -13.65
C THR A 264 -27.96 21.29 -12.55
N SER A 265 -27.77 20.91 -11.29
CA SER A 265 -27.86 21.80 -10.13
C SER A 265 -26.51 22.36 -9.68
N SER A 266 -25.39 21.85 -10.21
CA SER A 266 -24.02 22.39 -10.04
C SER A 266 -23.61 23.23 -11.25
#